data_AF-A0A8J8DJB5-F1
#
_entry.id   AF-A0A8J8DJB5-F1
#
_cell.length_a   1.000
_cell.length_b   1.000
_cell.length_c   1.000
_cell.angle_alpha   90.00
_cell.angle_beta   90.00
_cell.angle_gamma   90.00
#
_symmetry.space_group_name_H-M   'P 1'
#
loop_
_entity.id
_entity.type
_entity.pdbx_description
1 polymer ?
#
loop_
_entity_poly.entity_id
_entity_poly.type
_entity_poly.pdbx_seq_one_letter_code
_entity_poly.pdbx_strand_id
1 'polypeptide(L)'
;MSGEFSTSCTYPETWFQGLEVPEGFESHEFFEVYLVSKEDIFLFKSVTSMERVRDIEDLIALVETGLDYEIVIQEIENQLSMDESLKHIIPLMIHRVDLLMQQIGAVKGLMHLKEYLREICGELYE
;
A
#
# COMPACT_ATOMS: atom_id res chain seq x y z
N MET A 1 -6.28 -33.82 -14.24
CA MET A 1 -5.67 -32.75 -15.06
C MET A 1 -5.36 -31.61 -14.12
N SER A 2 -4.18 -31.63 -13.52
CA SER A 2 -3.65 -30.59 -12.64
C SER A 2 -2.70 -29.74 -13.48
N GLY A 3 -3.06 -28.46 -13.68
CA GLY A 3 -2.25 -27.51 -14.43
C GLY A 3 -1.03 -27.10 -13.62
N GLU A 4 0.14 -27.14 -14.26
CA GLU A 4 1.40 -26.67 -13.70
C GLU A 4 1.42 -25.13 -13.70
N PHE A 5 1.61 -24.53 -12.53
CA PHE A 5 1.76 -23.08 -12.36
C PHE A 5 3.20 -22.70 -12.69
N SER A 6 3.41 -22.03 -13.82
CA SER A 6 4.74 -21.58 -14.27
C SER A 6 5.08 -20.24 -13.62
N THR A 7 5.90 -20.24 -12.57
CA THR A 7 6.50 -19.03 -12.01
C THR A 7 7.84 -18.74 -12.68
N SER A 8 7.83 -17.99 -13.78
CA SER A 8 9.05 -17.38 -14.32
C SER A 8 9.00 -15.87 -14.07
N CYS A 9 9.26 -15.47 -12.84
CA CYS A 9 9.65 -14.09 -12.55
C CYS A 9 11.18 -14.05 -12.60
N THR A 10 11.74 -13.70 -13.75
CA THR A 10 13.19 -13.54 -13.92
C THR A 10 13.61 -12.19 -13.36
N TYR A 11 14.11 -12.18 -12.11
CA TYR A 11 14.86 -11.06 -11.57
C TYR A 11 16.31 -11.11 -12.09
N PRO A 12 16.97 -9.96 -12.34
CA PRO A 12 18.35 -9.94 -12.79
C PRO A 12 19.27 -10.55 -11.70
N GLU A 13 20.17 -11.45 -12.08
CA GLU A 13 21.09 -12.17 -11.17
C GLU A 13 21.98 -11.23 -10.33
N THR A 14 22.10 -9.97 -10.72
CA THR A 14 22.96 -8.96 -10.07
C THR A 14 22.43 -8.45 -8.73
N TRP A 15 21.18 -8.73 -8.35
CA TRP A 15 20.56 -8.24 -7.11
C TRP A 15 20.87 -9.08 -5.87
N PHE A 16 21.46 -10.28 -6.04
CA PHE A 16 21.66 -11.24 -4.95
C PHE A 16 23.13 -11.41 -4.51
N GLN A 17 24.05 -10.61 -5.02
CA GLN A 17 25.46 -10.69 -4.61
C GLN A 17 25.65 -10.09 -3.22
N GLY A 18 25.46 -10.93 -2.19
CA GLY A 18 25.76 -10.60 -0.79
C GLY A 18 24.68 -10.96 0.23
N LEU A 19 23.55 -11.52 -0.21
CA LEU A 19 22.56 -12.09 0.72
C LEU A 19 23.03 -13.50 1.10
N GLU A 20 23.86 -13.60 2.13
CA GLU A 20 24.04 -14.88 2.84
C GLU A 20 22.68 -15.29 3.39
N VAL A 21 22.14 -16.39 2.87
CA VAL A 21 20.95 -17.03 3.44
C VAL A 21 21.34 -17.47 4.85
N PRO A 22 20.69 -16.96 5.91
CA PRO A 22 21.07 -17.29 7.28
C PRO A 22 21.04 -18.81 7.50
N GLU A 23 22.07 -19.35 8.16
CA GLU A 23 22.14 -20.77 8.51
C GLU A 23 20.85 -21.19 9.26
N GLY A 24 20.06 -22.08 8.64
CA GLY A 24 18.73 -22.49 9.11
C GLY A 24 17.58 -22.18 8.15
N PHE A 25 17.78 -21.33 7.13
CA PHE A 25 16.80 -21.13 6.06
C PHE A 25 16.83 -22.24 4.99
N GLU A 26 17.96 -22.95 4.85
CA GLU A 26 18.14 -24.01 3.84
C GLU A 26 17.39 -25.31 4.16
N SER A 27 16.96 -25.51 5.42
CA SER A 27 16.36 -26.76 5.91
C SER A 27 14.84 -26.73 6.06
N HIS A 28 14.18 -25.60 5.78
CA HIS A 28 12.73 -25.50 5.83
C HIS A 28 12.13 -25.67 4.43
N GLU A 29 11.54 -26.85 4.16
CA GLU A 29 10.77 -27.11 2.92
C GLU A 29 9.60 -26.11 2.73
N PHE A 30 9.17 -25.43 3.79
CA PHE A 30 8.12 -24.40 3.75
C PHE A 30 8.42 -23.29 4.78
N PHE A 31 8.52 -22.04 4.31
CA PHE A 31 8.47 -20.84 5.15
C PHE A 31 7.06 -20.26 5.08
N GLU A 32 6.38 -20.18 6.22
CA GLU A 32 5.12 -19.45 6.33
C GLU A 32 5.42 -18.00 6.71
N VAL A 33 5.27 -17.09 5.75
CA VAL A 33 5.45 -15.65 5.96
C VAL A 33 4.08 -15.02 6.17
N TYR A 34 3.84 -14.47 7.35
CA TYR A 34 2.65 -13.70 7.66
C TYR A 34 2.80 -12.31 7.01
N LEU A 35 2.30 -12.19 5.77
CA LEU A 35 2.30 -10.92 5.05
C LEU A 35 1.13 -10.06 5.50
N VAL A 36 1.42 -8.77 5.64
CA VAL A 36 0.41 -7.72 5.82
C VAL A 36 -0.33 -7.54 4.49
N SER A 37 -1.63 -7.21 4.52
CA SER A 37 -2.40 -6.99 3.29
C SER A 37 -1.78 -5.83 2.50
N LYS A 38 -1.92 -5.85 1.16
CA LYS A 38 -1.40 -4.78 0.31
C LYS A 38 -2.11 -3.45 0.58
N GLU A 39 -3.37 -3.50 1.02
CA GLU A 39 -4.19 -2.37 1.46
C GLU A 39 -3.61 -1.72 2.72
N ASP A 40 -3.25 -2.52 3.73
CA ASP A 40 -2.61 -2.04 4.95
C ASP A 40 -1.21 -1.46 4.66
N ILE A 41 -0.44 -2.10 3.78
CA ILE A 41 0.87 -1.59 3.33
C ILE A 41 0.67 -0.24 2.62
N PHE A 42 -0.34 -0.12 1.74
CA PHE A 42 -0.67 1.13 1.06
C PHE A 42 -1.02 2.23 2.05
N LEU A 43 -1.90 1.95 3.02
CA LEU A 43 -2.27 2.91 4.08
C LEU A 43 -1.04 3.37 4.86
N PHE A 44 -0.25 2.43 5.37
CA PHE A 44 0.93 2.74 6.15
C PHE A 44 1.94 3.59 5.37
N LYS A 45 2.21 3.22 4.11
CA LYS A 45 3.10 4.01 3.24
C LYS A 45 2.50 5.37 2.89
N SER A 46 1.20 5.48 2.70
CA SER A 46 0.57 6.77 2.37
C SER A 46 0.79 7.84 3.45
N VAL A 47 0.88 7.41 4.71
CA VAL A 47 1.07 8.26 5.90
C VAL A 47 2.54 8.50 6.23
N THR A 48 3.38 7.47 6.19
CA THR A 48 4.75 7.54 6.73
C THR A 48 5.80 8.03 5.73
N SER A 49 5.52 7.97 4.44
CA SER A 49 6.55 8.07 3.39
C SER A 49 6.63 9.46 2.74
N MET A 50 6.65 10.51 3.57
CA MET A 50 6.43 11.88 3.09
C MET A 50 7.57 12.48 2.27
N GLU A 51 8.81 12.04 2.49
CA GLU A 51 10.00 12.79 2.08
C GLU A 51 10.84 12.13 0.98
N ARG A 52 10.50 10.90 0.51
CA ARG A 52 11.33 10.21 -0.48
C ARG A 52 10.56 9.93 -1.78
N VAL A 53 11.19 10.29 -2.90
CA VAL A 53 10.67 10.07 -4.25
C VAL A 53 10.37 8.60 -4.53
N ARG A 54 11.20 7.67 -4.03
CA ARG A 54 11.00 6.21 -4.16
C ARG A 54 9.70 5.72 -3.53
N ASP A 55 9.19 6.42 -2.52
CA ASP A 55 8.00 5.98 -1.81
C ASP A 55 6.73 6.15 -2.66
N ILE A 56 6.75 7.08 -3.64
CA ILE A 56 5.69 7.22 -4.63
C ILE A 56 5.70 6.05 -5.63
N GLU A 57 6.87 5.60 -6.08
CA GLU A 57 6.99 4.46 -6.99
C GLU A 57 6.45 3.16 -6.35
N ASP A 58 6.74 2.94 -5.07
CA ASP A 58 6.18 1.81 -4.31
C ASP A 58 4.65 1.88 -4.21
N LEU A 59 4.11 3.08 -3.93
CA LEU A 59 2.66 3.28 -3.85
C LEU A 59 1.98 3.10 -5.22
N ILE A 60 2.63 3.50 -6.30
CA ILE A 60 2.18 3.26 -7.67
C ILE A 60 2.12 1.74 -7.93
N ALA A 61 3.19 1.01 -7.62
CA ALA A 61 3.22 -0.43 -7.79
C ALA A 61 2.08 -1.12 -7.01
N LEU A 62 1.81 -0.68 -5.77
CA LEU A 62 0.69 -1.18 -4.98
C LEU A 62 -0.66 -0.91 -5.66
N VAL A 63 -0.89 0.30 -6.15
CA VAL A 63 -2.11 0.64 -6.90
C VAL A 63 -2.29 -0.24 -8.13
N GLU A 64 -1.22 -0.48 -8.89
CA GLU A 64 -1.23 -1.32 -10.10
C GLU A 64 -1.51 -2.80 -9.80
N THR A 65 -1.21 -3.28 -8.58
CA THR A 65 -1.60 -4.64 -8.15
C THR A 65 -3.10 -4.81 -7.90
N GLY A 66 -3.89 -3.73 -8.01
CA GLY A 66 -5.33 -3.73 -7.83
C GLY A 66 -5.74 -3.79 -6.37
N LEU A 67 -5.61 -2.67 -5.66
CA LEU A 67 -6.08 -2.53 -4.27
C LEU A 67 -7.61 -2.63 -4.18
N ASP A 68 -8.09 -3.23 -3.10
CA ASP A 68 -9.49 -3.09 -2.70
C ASP A 68 -9.66 -1.81 -1.86
N TYR A 69 -10.20 -0.78 -2.48
CA TYR A 69 -10.36 0.53 -1.83
C TYR A 69 -11.45 0.55 -0.77
N GLU A 70 -12.39 -0.40 -0.77
CA GLU A 70 -13.38 -0.52 0.30
C GLU A 70 -12.73 -1.00 1.59
N ILE A 71 -11.76 -1.93 1.49
CA ILE A 71 -10.96 -2.37 2.64
C ILE A 71 -10.13 -1.20 3.19
N VAL A 72 -9.51 -0.42 2.30
CA VAL A 72 -8.74 0.78 2.67
C VAL A 72 -9.61 1.79 3.41
N ILE A 73 -10.80 2.08 2.90
CA ILE A 73 -11.76 3.00 3.53
C ILE A 73 -12.22 2.47 4.88
N GLN A 74 -12.59 1.18 4.95
CA GLN A 74 -13.05 0.56 6.19
C GLN A 74 -11.98 0.60 7.28
N GLU A 75 -10.72 0.43 6.93
CA GLU A 75 -9.62 0.53 7.90
C GLU A 75 -9.41 1.97 8.38
N ILE A 76 -9.56 2.96 7.52
CA ILE A 76 -9.57 4.38 7.93
C ILE A 76 -10.71 4.64 8.92
N GLU A 77 -11.93 4.18 8.63
CA GLU A 77 -13.09 4.30 9.54
C GLU A 77 -12.80 3.68 10.90
N ASN A 78 -12.28 2.45 10.89
CA ASN A 78 -11.95 1.72 12.12
C ASN A 78 -10.92 2.49 12.94
N GLN A 79 -9.83 2.94 12.32
CA GLN A 79 -8.79 3.69 13.01
C GLN A 79 -9.29 5.02 13.56
N LEU A 80 -10.07 5.78 12.80
CA LEU A 80 -10.67 7.04 13.27
C LEU A 80 -11.68 6.83 14.40
N SER A 81 -12.40 5.69 14.40
CA SER A 81 -13.31 5.35 15.49
C SER A 81 -12.57 5.00 16.80
N MET A 82 -11.33 4.53 16.70
CA MET A 82 -10.48 4.19 17.85
C MET A 82 -9.69 5.39 18.36
N ASP A 83 -9.23 6.26 17.45
CA ASP A 83 -8.47 7.46 17.78
C ASP A 83 -8.81 8.61 16.82
N GLU A 84 -9.69 9.50 17.28
CA GLU A 84 -10.10 10.68 16.53
C GLU A 84 -8.93 11.64 16.25
N SER A 85 -7.86 11.60 17.06
CA SER A 85 -6.71 12.47 16.81
C SER A 85 -6.11 12.21 15.44
N LEU A 86 -6.20 10.99 14.90
CA LEU A 86 -5.70 10.60 13.57
C LEU A 86 -6.32 11.40 12.42
N LYS A 87 -7.45 12.10 12.62
CA LYS A 87 -8.04 13.00 11.62
C LYS A 87 -7.04 14.05 11.09
N HIS A 88 -6.02 14.41 11.86
CA HIS A 88 -4.95 15.34 11.42
C HIS A 88 -4.14 14.84 10.22
N ILE A 89 -4.16 13.52 9.94
CA ILE A 89 -3.44 12.86 8.84
C ILE A 89 -4.24 12.90 7.53
N ILE A 90 -5.56 13.12 7.59
CA ILE A 90 -6.44 13.10 6.41
C ILE A 90 -6.02 14.10 5.32
N PRO A 91 -5.67 15.36 5.61
CA PRO A 91 -5.19 16.30 4.59
C PRO A 91 -3.93 15.81 3.87
N LEU A 92 -3.05 15.10 4.59
CA LEU A 92 -1.84 14.51 4.02
C LEU A 92 -2.19 13.38 3.04
N MET A 93 -3.12 12.51 3.42
CA MET A 93 -3.56 11.42 2.56
C MET A 93 -4.21 11.95 1.27
N ILE A 94 -5.03 13.01 1.36
CA ILE A 94 -5.60 13.67 0.17
C ILE A 94 -4.49 14.15 -0.76
N HIS A 95 -3.47 14.83 -0.22
CA HIS A 95 -2.33 15.29 -1.00
C HIS A 95 -1.59 14.12 -1.68
N ARG A 96 -1.41 13.00 -0.97
CA ARG A 96 -0.77 11.80 -1.52
C ARG A 96 -1.57 11.20 -2.67
N VAL A 97 -2.89 11.08 -2.51
CA VAL A 97 -3.77 10.55 -3.56
C VAL A 97 -3.74 11.47 -4.79
N ASP A 98 -3.67 12.79 -4.60
CA ASP A 98 -3.47 13.74 -5.69
C ASP A 98 -2.14 13.53 -6.43
N LEU A 99 -1.03 13.34 -5.71
CA LEU A 99 0.27 13.05 -6.33
C LEU A 99 0.23 11.75 -7.14
N LEU A 100 -0.38 10.70 -6.60
CA LEU A 100 -0.52 9.43 -7.32
C LEU A 100 -1.29 9.63 -8.63
N MET A 101 -2.46 10.27 -8.58
CA MET A 101 -3.24 10.52 -9.79
C MET A 101 -2.56 11.45 -10.80
N GLN A 102 -1.67 12.34 -10.36
CA GLN A 102 -0.83 13.14 -11.26
C GLN A 102 0.21 12.29 -12.01
N GLN A 103 0.72 11.22 -11.39
CA GLN A 103 1.74 10.36 -12.01
C GLN A 103 1.13 9.28 -12.91
N ILE A 104 0.08 8.60 -12.45
CA ILE A 104 -0.49 7.43 -13.16
C ILE A 104 -1.84 7.70 -13.83
N GLY A 105 -2.37 8.92 -13.69
CA GLY A 105 -3.69 9.29 -14.20
C GLY A 105 -4.84 8.94 -13.24
N ALA A 106 -6.06 9.18 -13.70
CA ALA A 106 -7.25 8.96 -12.90
C ALA A 106 -7.53 7.46 -12.72
N VAL A 107 -7.50 6.99 -11.48
CA VAL A 107 -7.87 5.63 -11.08
C VAL A 107 -9.18 5.71 -10.29
N LYS A 108 -10.20 4.96 -10.71
CA LYS A 108 -11.55 5.00 -10.08
C LYS A 108 -11.49 4.81 -8.57
N GLY A 109 -10.69 3.86 -8.09
CA GLY A 109 -10.53 3.60 -6.67
C GLY A 109 -9.86 4.74 -5.90
N LEU A 110 -8.82 5.36 -6.46
CA LEU A 110 -8.20 6.57 -5.87
C LEU A 110 -9.16 7.77 -5.86
N MET A 111 -10.00 7.93 -6.88
CA MET A 111 -11.03 8.96 -6.89
C MET A 111 -12.04 8.75 -5.76
N HIS A 112 -12.51 7.51 -5.59
CA HIS A 112 -13.44 7.15 -4.54
C HIS A 112 -12.86 7.39 -3.14
N LEU A 113 -11.63 6.90 -2.90
CA LEU A 113 -10.90 7.17 -1.66
C LEU A 113 -10.74 8.67 -1.40
N LYS A 114 -10.44 9.46 -2.43
CA LYS A 114 -10.29 10.91 -2.30
C LYS A 114 -11.60 11.62 -1.95
N GLU A 115 -12.72 11.20 -2.53
CA GLU A 115 -14.04 11.72 -2.19
C GLU A 115 -14.36 11.45 -0.73
N TYR A 116 -14.18 10.21 -0.28
CA TYR A 116 -14.33 9.82 1.12
C TYR A 116 -13.46 10.64 2.08
N LEU A 117 -12.16 10.77 1.79
CA LEU A 117 -11.25 11.57 2.61
C LEU A 117 -11.66 13.06 2.67
N ARG A 118 -12.25 13.60 1.60
CA ARG A 118 -12.74 14.99 1.56
C ARG A 118 -14.00 15.18 2.41
N GLU A 119 -14.88 14.19 2.46
CA GLU A 119 -16.06 14.22 3.33
C GLU A 119 -15.63 14.32 4.80
N ILE A 120 -14.71 13.45 5.25
CA ILE A 120 -14.15 13.52 6.61
C ILE A 120 -13.45 14.86 6.86
N CYS A 121 -12.69 15.36 5.89
CA CYS A 121 -11.99 16.63 6.04
C CYS A 121 -12.96 17.82 6.11
N GLY A 122 -14.11 17.76 5.42
CA GLY A 122 -15.18 18.75 5.52
C GLY A 122 -15.79 18.83 6.91
N GLU A 123 -16.01 17.69 7.56
CA GLU A 123 -16.49 17.59 8.95
C GLU A 123 -15.54 18.22 9.98
N LEU A 124 -14.25 18.41 9.66
CA LEU A 124 -13.28 19.05 10.56
C LEU A 124 -13.43 20.58 10.64
N TYR A 125 -14.17 21.19 9.72
CA TYR A 125 -14.30 22.65 9.60
C TYR A 125 -15.72 23.17 9.86
N GLU A 126 -16.64 22.31 10.30
CA GLU A 126 -17.99 22.67 10.80
C GLU A 126 -18.05 22.66 12.33
#